data_AF-A0A968I842-F1
#
_entry.id   AF-A0A968I842-F1
#
_cell.length_a   1.000
_cell.length_b   1.000
_cell.length_c   1.000
_cell.angle_alpha   90.00
_cell.angle_beta   90.00
_cell.angle_gamma   90.00
#
_symmetry.space_group_name_H-M   'P 1'
#
loop_
_entity.id
_entity.type
_entity.pdbx_description
1 polymer ?
#
loop_
_entity_poly.entity_id
_entity_poly.type
_entity_poly.pdbx_seq_one_letter_code
_entity_poly.pdbx_strand_id
1 'polypeptide(L)'
;MSPTPSIMSRGCWWRCRAGGIRWRCCTRSMSAVSARVAVIPGRNAIGIELPNVRRETVHLRELLESETYQRSASKLSMALGKGIHGDPIVGDLATMPHLLIAGSTG
;
A
#
# COMPACT_ATOMS: atom_id res chain seq x y z
N MET A 1 -35.80 32.17 9.83
CA MET A 1 -34.72 32.75 10.66
C MET A 1 -33.73 31.64 10.93
N SER A 2 -32.88 31.35 9.96
CA SER A 2 -31.51 31.88 9.78
C SER A 2 -30.48 31.01 10.54
N PRO A 3 -29.71 30.17 9.83
CA PRO A 3 -28.55 29.51 10.40
C PRO A 3 -27.44 30.56 10.54
N THR A 4 -26.69 30.54 11.63
CA THR A 4 -25.42 31.27 11.74
C THR A 4 -24.27 30.30 11.46
N PRO A 5 -23.61 30.36 10.29
CA PRO A 5 -22.34 29.70 10.08
C PRO A 5 -21.23 30.70 10.43
N SER A 6 -20.52 30.47 11.53
CA SER A 6 -19.31 31.21 11.85
C SER A 6 -18.22 30.25 12.28
N ILE A 7 -17.48 29.73 11.30
CA ILE A 7 -16.01 29.76 11.30
C ILE A 7 -15.52 29.33 9.92
N MET A 8 -14.92 30.31 9.26
CA MET A 8 -14.31 30.23 7.96
C MET A 8 -12.81 30.13 8.20
N SER A 9 -12.19 28.98 7.92
CA SER A 9 -10.78 28.92 7.53
C SER A 9 -10.42 27.51 7.03
N ARG A 10 -10.48 27.35 5.70
CA ARG A 10 -9.67 26.40 4.91
C ARG A 10 -9.59 24.96 5.44
N GLY A 11 -10.73 24.29 5.61
CA GLY A 11 -10.78 22.85 5.86
C GLY A 11 -10.97 22.07 4.56
N CYS A 12 -10.11 21.09 4.28
CA CYS A 12 -10.38 20.07 3.26
C CYS A 12 -11.61 19.26 3.67
N TRP A 13 -12.79 19.70 3.22
CA TRP A 13 -14.05 19.05 3.51
C TRP A 13 -14.20 17.76 2.70
N TRP A 14 -14.12 16.63 3.39
CA TRP A 14 -14.58 15.31 2.93
C TRP A 14 -16.09 15.31 2.80
N ARG A 15 -16.62 15.90 1.73
CA ARG A 15 -18.04 15.75 1.40
C ARG A 15 -18.19 14.52 0.52
N CYS A 16 -18.49 13.40 1.16
CA CYS A 16 -18.99 12.19 0.51
C CYS A 16 -20.37 12.55 -0.09
N ARG A 17 -20.38 13.07 -1.33
CA ARG A 17 -21.62 13.23 -2.09
C ARG A 17 -21.87 11.89 -2.79
N ALA A 18 -23.03 11.31 -2.52
CA ALA A 18 -23.50 10.05 -3.09
C ALA A 18 -23.25 10.02 -4.60
N GLY A 19 -22.47 9.04 -5.08
CA GLY A 19 -22.19 8.86 -6.52
C GLY A 19 -20.73 8.65 -6.94
N GLY A 20 -19.79 8.52 -6.00
CA GLY A 20 -18.42 8.10 -6.32
C GLY A 20 -17.38 8.75 -5.42
N ILE A 21 -16.73 7.95 -4.59
CA ILE A 21 -15.71 8.46 -3.68
C ILE A 21 -14.45 8.77 -4.50
N ARG A 22 -14.24 10.05 -4.81
CA ARG A 22 -13.07 10.53 -5.54
C ARG A 22 -11.97 10.85 -4.54
N TRP A 23 -11.14 9.86 -4.23
CA TRP A 23 -10.08 9.89 -3.20
C TRP A 23 -8.89 10.84 -3.47
N ARG A 24 -8.87 11.55 -4.60
CA ARG A 24 -7.77 12.45 -4.99
C ARG A 24 -7.45 13.55 -3.97
N CYS A 25 -8.39 13.93 -3.11
CA CYS A 25 -8.18 15.01 -2.15
C CYS A 25 -7.28 14.61 -0.95
N CYS A 26 -7.27 13.35 -0.52
CA CYS A 26 -6.42 12.87 0.60
C CYS A 26 -4.94 13.19 0.36
N THR A 27 -4.46 12.81 -0.82
CA THR A 27 -3.08 12.98 -1.27
C THR A 27 -2.66 14.45 -1.29
N ARG A 28 -3.57 15.35 -1.72
CA ARG A 28 -3.31 16.79 -1.81
C ARG A 28 -3.31 17.49 -0.46
N SER A 29 -4.15 17.05 0.49
CA SER A 29 -4.19 17.61 1.85
C SER A 29 -3.00 17.16 2.70
N MET A 30 -2.49 15.95 2.45
CA MET A 30 -1.37 15.36 3.20
C MET A 30 -0.01 15.60 2.54
N SER A 31 0.05 16.41 1.45
CA SER A 31 1.27 16.68 0.67
C SER A 31 2.04 15.41 0.27
N ALA A 32 1.32 14.33 -0.02
CA ALA A 32 1.89 13.05 -0.42
C ALA A 32 1.80 12.87 -1.94
N VAL A 33 2.65 12.04 -2.52
CA VAL A 33 2.62 11.73 -3.97
C VAL A 33 1.47 10.76 -4.29
N SER A 34 1.23 9.79 -3.41
CA SER A 34 0.17 8.80 -3.53
C SER A 34 -0.27 8.37 -2.12
N ALA A 35 -1.49 7.88 -1.97
CA ALA A 35 -1.98 7.29 -0.75
C ALA A 35 -2.80 6.04 -1.11
N ARG A 36 -2.49 4.90 -0.47
CA ARG A 36 -3.27 3.68 -0.62
C ARG A 36 -4.19 3.55 0.59
N VAL A 37 -5.49 3.40 0.31
CA VAL A 37 -6.52 3.32 1.34
C VAL A 37 -7.07 1.91 1.35
N ALA A 38 -7.00 1.24 2.51
CA ALA A 38 -7.52 -0.10 2.71
C ALA A 38 -8.40 -0.15 3.97
N VAL A 39 -9.45 -0.95 3.93
CA VAL A 39 -10.27 -1.25 5.11
C VAL A 39 -9.60 -2.37 5.90
N ILE A 40 -9.43 -2.19 7.21
CA ILE A 40 -8.86 -3.24 8.07
C ILE A 40 -9.98 -4.21 8.44
N PRO A 41 -9.89 -5.49 8.07
CA PRO A 41 -10.94 -6.45 8.41
C PRO A 41 -11.06 -6.60 9.93
N GLY A 42 -12.29 -6.51 10.46
CA GLY A 42 -12.57 -6.67 11.89
C GLY A 42 -12.40 -5.41 12.76
N ARG A 43 -12.06 -4.25 12.19
CA ARG A 43 -12.09 -2.96 12.90
C ARG A 43 -12.77 -1.89 12.07
N ASN A 44 -13.52 -0.98 12.71
CA ASN A 44 -14.06 0.23 12.09
C ASN A 44 -12.95 1.29 11.89
N ALA A 45 -11.83 0.89 11.29
CA ALA A 45 -10.67 1.73 11.07
C ALA A 45 -10.26 1.67 9.59
N ILE A 46 -9.85 2.82 9.06
CA ILE A 46 -9.34 2.96 7.69
C ILE A 46 -7.82 3.02 7.79
N GLY A 47 -7.14 2.07 7.14
CA GLY A 47 -5.69 2.11 6.95
C GLY A 47 -5.34 3.04 5.81
N ILE A 48 -4.47 4.03 6.07
CA ILE A 48 -3.90 4.90 5.06
C ILE A 48 -2.40 4.61 5.00
N GLU A 49 -1.97 3.98 3.91
CA GLU A 49 -0.56 3.72 3.63
C GLU A 49 0.01 4.89 2.81
N LEU A 50 1.00 5.56 3.37
CA LEU A 50 1.71 6.69 2.75
C LEU A 50 3.12 6.27 2.36
N PRO A 51 3.63 6.62 1.16
CA PRO A 51 5.00 6.33 0.79
C PRO A 51 5.96 7.03 1.75
N ASN A 52 7.03 6.33 2.14
CA ASN A 52 8.08 6.92 2.96
C ASN A 52 8.80 8.04 2.18
N VAL A 53 9.27 9.06 2.90
CA VAL A 53 10.00 10.21 2.32
C VAL A 53 11.32 9.75 1.69
N ARG A 54 12.00 8.79 2.31
CA ARG A 54 13.19 8.12 1.77
C ARG A 54 12.84 6.68 1.43
N ARG A 55 12.74 6.39 0.13
CA ARG A 55 12.54 5.01 -0.33
C ARG A 55 13.87 4.27 -0.20
N GLU A 56 13.86 3.17 0.53
CA GLU A 56 14.99 2.27 0.60
C GLU A 56 14.92 1.29 -0.57
N THR A 57 16.06 1.12 -1.25
CA THR A 57 16.16 0.18 -2.37
C THR A 57 16.28 -1.23 -1.82
N VAL A 58 15.36 -2.10 -2.21
CA VAL A 58 15.43 -3.52 -1.86
C VAL A 58 16.38 -4.21 -2.83
N HIS A 59 17.47 -4.77 -2.30
CA HIS A 59 18.44 -5.51 -3.10
C HIS A 59 18.08 -6.98 -3.20
N LEU A 60 18.21 -7.56 -4.39
CA LEU A 60 17.94 -8.99 -4.60
C LEU A 60 18.86 -9.88 -3.74
N ARG A 61 20.12 -9.48 -3.55
CA ARG A 61 21.07 -10.19 -2.69
C ARG A 61 20.55 -10.37 -1.26
N GLU A 62 19.98 -9.32 -0.70
CA GLU A 62 19.44 -9.33 0.67
C GLU A 62 18.25 -10.30 0.79
N LEU A 63 17.43 -10.42 -0.25
CA LEU A 63 16.31 -11.36 -0.28
C LEU A 63 16.80 -12.82 -0.34
N LEU A 64 17.85 -13.10 -1.12
CA LEU A 64 18.44 -14.43 -1.24
C LEU A 64 19.20 -14.87 0.02
N GLU A 65 19.80 -13.91 0.73
CA GLU A 65 20.49 -14.15 2.00
C GLU A 65 19.51 -14.35 3.18
N SER A 66 18.22 -14.05 3.00
CA SER A 66 17.21 -14.21 4.06
C SER A 66 17.00 -15.67 4.47
N GLU A 67 16.82 -15.91 5.77
CA GLU A 67 16.54 -17.26 6.31
C GLU A 67 15.27 -17.86 5.71
N THR A 68 14.27 -17.04 5.41
CA THR A 68 13.01 -17.47 4.79
C THR A 68 13.23 -18.09 3.42
N TYR A 69 14.17 -17.55 2.63
CA TYR A 69 14.53 -18.12 1.34
C TYR A 69 15.39 -19.38 1.51
N GLN A 70 16.41 -19.34 2.38
CA GLN A 70 17.32 -20.47 2.58
C GLN A 70 16.65 -21.70 3.21
N ARG A 71 15.66 -21.51 4.09
CA ARG A 71 14.88 -22.59 4.70
C ARG A 71 13.79 -23.14 3.80
N SER A 72 13.51 -22.50 2.65
CA SER A 72 12.50 -22.99 1.72
C SER A 72 12.98 -24.30 1.07
N ALA A 73 12.23 -25.38 1.28
CA ALA A 73 12.57 -26.70 0.75
C ALA A 73 12.20 -26.88 -0.74
N SER A 74 11.49 -25.90 -1.32
CA SER A 74 11.01 -25.97 -2.69
C SER A 74 12.11 -25.64 -3.70
N LYS A 75 12.21 -26.45 -4.76
CA LYS A 75 13.17 -26.25 -5.85
C LYS A 75 12.87 -25.01 -6.71
N LEU A 76 11.66 -24.46 -6.60
CA LEU A 76 11.16 -23.33 -7.38
C LEU A 76 10.67 -22.17 -6.49
N SER A 77 11.40 -21.89 -5.40
CA SER A 77 11.16 -20.73 -4.56
C SER A 77 11.53 -19.42 -5.27
N MET A 78 10.60 -18.47 -5.32
CA MET A 78 10.76 -17.14 -5.90
C MET A 78 10.75 -16.07 -4.80
N ALA A 79 11.80 -15.24 -4.76
CA ALA A 79 11.82 -14.05 -3.93
C ALA A 79 11.05 -12.91 -4.62
N LEU A 80 9.92 -12.49 -4.05
CA LEU A 80 9.04 -11.47 -4.63
C LEU A 80 9.42 -10.04 -4.18
N GLY A 81 9.95 -9.90 -2.96
CA GLY A 81 10.32 -8.60 -2.41
C GLY A 81 10.21 -8.55 -0.89
N LYS A 82 10.09 -7.33 -0.36
CA LYS A 82 9.79 -7.08 1.05
C LYS A 82 8.37 -6.56 1.21
N GLY A 83 7.72 -6.96 2.29
CA GLY A 83 6.43 -6.42 2.71
C GLY A 83 6.53 -4.98 3.21
N ILE A 84 5.40 -4.42 3.64
CA ILE A 84 5.30 -3.04 4.16
C ILE A 84 6.15 -2.79 5.43
N HIS A 85 6.48 -3.86 6.18
CA HIS A 85 7.32 -3.80 7.38
C HIS A 85 8.77 -4.23 7.13
N GLY A 86 9.14 -4.54 5.88
CA GLY A 86 10.48 -5.03 5.55
C GLY A 86 10.64 -6.55 5.59
N ASP A 87 9.61 -7.30 5.97
CA ASP A 87 9.64 -8.77 6.00
C ASP A 87 9.82 -9.35 4.59
N PRO A 88 10.75 -10.30 4.37
CA PRO A 88 10.96 -10.92 3.06
C PRO A 88 9.76 -11.79 2.67
N ILE A 89 9.22 -11.54 1.48
CA ILE A 89 8.12 -12.32 0.89
C ILE A 89 8.72 -13.30 -0.13
N VAL A 90 8.63 -14.59 0.21
CA VAL A 90 9.03 -15.71 -0.64
C VAL A 90 7.78 -16.48 -1.04
N GLY A 91 7.60 -16.71 -2.33
CA GLY A 91 6.52 -17.53 -2.89
C GLY A 91 7.08 -18.80 -3.51
N ASP A 92 6.30 -19.89 -3.51
CA ASP A 92 6.69 -21.15 -4.16
C ASP A 92 5.88 -21.36 -5.45
N LEU A 93 6.58 -21.49 -6.58
CA LEU A 93 5.95 -21.75 -7.87
C LEU A 93 5.38 -23.17 -7.97
N ALA A 94 5.86 -24.12 -7.17
CA ALA A 94 5.29 -25.47 -7.15
C ALA A 94 3.86 -25.47 -6.56
N THR A 95 3.59 -24.57 -5.61
CA THR A 95 2.26 -24.38 -5.02
C THR A 95 1.33 -23.56 -5.94
N MET A 96 1.91 -22.70 -6.78
CA MET A 96 1.20 -21.84 -7.73
C MET A 96 1.70 -22.09 -9.16
N PRO A 97 1.18 -23.10 -9.87
CA PRO A 97 1.79 -23.61 -11.11
C PRO A 97 1.84 -22.60 -12.27
N HIS A 98 1.06 -21.52 -12.21
CA HIS A 98 1.04 -20.46 -13.21
C HIS A 98 1.01 -19.10 -12.53
N LEU A 99 1.86 -18.17 -12.99
CA LEU A 99 1.97 -16.81 -12.50
C LEU A 99 1.68 -15.82 -13.64
N LEU A 100 0.79 -14.86 -13.42
CA LEU A 100 0.55 -13.74 -14.32
C LEU A 100 1.23 -12.48 -13.77
N ILE A 101 2.19 -11.94 -14.50
CA ILE A 101 2.84 -10.66 -14.18
C ILE A 101 2.35 -9.63 -15.19
N ALA A 102 1.76 -8.55 -14.69
CA ALA A 102 1.35 -7.39 -15.50
C ALA A 102 1.88 -6.11 -14.89
N GLY A 103 2.39 -5.20 -15.74
CA GLY A 103 2.90 -3.90 -15.33
C GLY A 103 2.78 -2.90 -16.48
N SER A 104 2.56 -1.62 -16.17
CA SER A 104 2.72 -0.53 -17.12
C SER A 104 4.20 -0.30 -17.40
N THR A 105 4.55 0.20 -18.59
CA THR A 105 5.92 0.61 -18.92
C THR A 105 6.44 1.60 -17.87
N GLY A 106 7.68 1.36 -17.40
CA GLY A 106 8.37 2.19 -16.42
C GLY A 106 8.75 3.56 -16.95
#